data_AF-A0AB37A8J1-F1
#
_entry.id   AF-A0AB37A8J1-F1
#
_cell.length_a   1.000
_cell.length_b   1.000
_cell.length_c   1.000
_cell.angle_alpha   90.00
_cell.angle_beta   90.00
_cell.angle_gamma   90.00
#
_symmetry.space_group_name_H-M   'P 1'
#
loop_
_entity.id
_entity.type
_entity.pdbx_description
1 polymer ?
#
loop_
_entity_poly.entity_id
_entity_poly.type
_entity_poly.pdbx_seq_one_letter_code
_entity_poly.pdbx_strand_id
1 'polypeptide(L)' 'MSRFNFEELYLYALKNANKPKKQPNWVHVCRLGVSSTRAYELCRHFGIDPEGTDFRKAESKEG' A
#
# COMPACT_ATOMS: atom_id res chain seq x y z
N MET A 1 -20.56 -8.60 -13.90
CA MET A 1 -19.47 -8.11 -13.02
C MET A 1 -18.23 -7.89 -13.87
N SER A 2 -17.46 -6.83 -13.62
CA SER A 2 -16.17 -6.60 -14.30
C SER A 2 -15.26 -7.82 -14.10
N ARG A 3 -14.57 -8.26 -15.16
CA ARG A 3 -13.56 -9.34 -15.09
C ARG A 3 -12.37 -8.97 -14.20
N PHE A 4 -12.14 -7.67 -13.98
CA PHE A 4 -11.01 -7.16 -13.23
C PHE A 4 -11.47 -6.55 -11.91
N ASN A 5 -10.88 -7.05 -10.82
CA ASN A 5 -10.89 -6.40 -9.52
C ASN A 5 -9.76 -5.38 -9.47
N PHE A 6 -10.07 -4.12 -9.81
CA PHE A 6 -9.06 -3.07 -9.92
C PHE A 6 -8.34 -2.79 -8.59
N GLU A 7 -9.01 -2.95 -7.44
CA GLU A 7 -8.37 -2.77 -6.13
C GLU A 7 -7.29 -3.82 -5.88
N GLU A 8 -7.59 -5.09 -6.22
CA GLU A 8 -6.64 -6.19 -6.06
C GLU A 8 -5.45 -6.04 -7.03
N LEU A 9 -5.72 -5.69 -8.29
CA LEU A 9 -4.67 -5.41 -9.28
C LEU A 9 -3.80 -4.23 -8.86
N TYR A 10 -4.40 -3.18 -8.28
CA TYR A 10 -3.65 -2.04 -7.78
C TYR A 10 -2.77 -2.44 -6.59
N LEU A 11 -3.28 -3.23 -5.64
CA LEU A 11 -2.46 -3.77 -4.55
C LEU A 11 -1.28 -4.61 -5.06
N TYR A 12 -1.48 -5.45 -6.08
CA TYR A 12 -0.39 -6.20 -6.69
C TYR A 12 0.65 -5.30 -7.35
N ALA A 13 0.21 -4.25 -8.06
CA ALA A 13 1.12 -3.27 -8.64
C ALA A 13 1.98 -2.58 -7.57
N LEU A 14 1.37 -2.16 -6.44
CA LEU A 14 2.10 -1.53 -5.33
C LEU A 14 3.13 -2.48 -4.69
N LYS A 15 2.79 -3.77 -4.54
CA LYS A 15 3.70 -4.80 -3.98
C LYS A 15 4.87 -5.15 -4.89
N ASN A 16 4.65 -5.15 -6.21
CA ASN A 16 5.66 -5.51 -7.20
C ASN A 16 6.57 -4.32 -7.58
N ALA A 17 6.14 -3.09 -7.30
CA ALA A 17 6.96 -1.91 -7.51
C ALA A 17 8.19 -1.92 -6.58
N ASN A 18 9.34 -1.50 -7.11
CA ASN A 18 10.58 -1.46 -6.34
C ASN A 18 10.47 -0.45 -5.18
N LYS A 19 10.59 -0.94 -3.95
CA LYS A 19 10.51 -0.14 -2.73
C LYS A 19 11.85 -0.12 -1.98
N PRO A 20 12.42 1.07 -1.69
CA PRO A 20 13.57 1.18 -0.81
C PRO A 20 13.26 0.68 0.61
N LYS A 21 14.16 -0.11 1.20
CA LYS A 21 13.96 -0.81 2.48
C LYS A 21 13.60 0.10 3.67
N LYS A 22 14.06 1.35 3.68
CA LYS A 22 13.84 2.31 4.79
C LYS A 22 12.77 3.36 4.48
N GLN A 23 12.13 3.29 3.32
CA GLN A 23 11.10 4.26 2.93
C GLN A 23 9.78 3.91 3.62
N PRO A 24 9.06 4.89 4.22
CA PRO A 24 7.71 4.65 4.72
C PRO A 24 6.78 4.20 3.58
N ASN A 25 5.83 3.33 3.90
CA ASN A 25 4.91 2.75 2.92
C ASN A 25 4.09 3.82 2.19
N TRP A 26 3.65 4.88 2.87
CA TRP A 26 2.92 5.98 2.24
C TRP A 26 3.77 6.72 1.20
N VAL A 27 5.07 6.91 1.45
CA VAL A 27 5.98 7.58 0.51
C VAL A 27 6.17 6.72 -0.74
N HIS A 28 6.31 5.40 -0.56
CA HIS A 28 6.38 4.45 -1.69
C HIS A 28 5.14 4.58 -2.59
N VAL A 29 3.95 4.55 -1.99
CA VAL A 29 2.68 4.68 -2.72
C VAL A 29 2.58 6.05 -3.39
N CYS A 30 2.96 7.13 -2.69
CA CYS A 30 2.95 8.49 -3.25
C CYS A 30 3.84 8.63 -4.50
N ARG A 31 5.03 8.01 -4.50
CA ARG A 31 5.95 8.01 -5.65
C ARG A 31 5.42 7.30 -6.89
N LEU A 32 4.37 6.48 -6.75
CA LEU A 32 3.71 5.79 -7.85
C LEU A 32 2.59 6.62 -8.49
N GLY A 33 2.41 7.88 -8.05
CA GLY A 33 1.58 8.87 -8.73
C GLY A 33 0.34 9.35 -7.96
N VAL A 34 0.15 8.93 -6.71
CA VAL A 34 -0.95 9.42 -5.87
C VAL A 34 -0.49 10.52 -4.92
N SER A 35 -1.39 11.43 -4.56
CA SER A 35 -1.08 12.47 -3.57
C SER A 35 -0.82 11.88 -2.18
N SER A 36 -0.07 12.59 -1.35
CA SER A 36 0.34 12.13 -0.01
C SER A 36 -0.84 11.70 0.86
N THR A 37 -1.91 12.49 0.90
CA THR A 37 -3.14 12.16 1.65
C THR A 37 -3.77 10.86 1.15
N ARG A 38 -3.90 10.69 -0.17
CA ARG A 38 -4.46 9.48 -0.77
C ARG A 38 -3.57 8.26 -0.59
N ALA A 39 -2.26 8.44 -0.62
CA ALA A 39 -1.30 7.37 -0.35
C ALA A 39 -1.48 6.80 1.07
N TYR A 40 -1.68 7.70 2.03
CA TYR A 40 -1.94 7.36 3.42
C TYR A 40 -3.25 6.57 3.60
N GLU A 41 -4.33 7.04 2.97
CA GLU A 41 -5.63 6.38 2.96
C GLU A 41 -5.55 4.99 2.31
N LEU A 42 -4.85 4.87 1.17
CA LEU A 42 -4.66 3.61 0.45
C LEU A 42 -3.89 2.58 1.27
N CYS A 43 -2.83 2.99 1.97
CA CYS A 43 -2.13 2.09 2.89
C CYS A 43 -3.11 1.53 3.94
N ARG A 44 -3.88 2.40 4.61
CA ARG A 44 -4.87 1.95 5.62
C ARG A 44 -5.96 1.08 5.03
N HIS A 45 -6.46 1.42 3.85
CA HIS A 45 -7.47 0.64 3.12
C HIS A 45 -7.00 -0.79 2.84
N PHE A 46 -5.74 -0.97 2.45
CA PHE A 46 -5.15 -2.30 2.23
C PHE A 46 -4.65 -3.01 3.49
N GLY A 47 -4.82 -2.41 4.67
CA GLY A 47 -4.32 -2.92 5.95
C GLY A 47 -2.80 -2.82 6.10
N ILE A 48 -2.16 -1.91 5.37
CA ILE A 48 -0.71 -1.67 5.42
C ILE A 48 -0.45 -0.47 6.32
N ASP A 49 0.49 -0.59 7.26
CA ASP A 49 0.91 0.54 8.11
C ASP A 49 1.55 1.63 7.22
N PRO A 50 0.98 2.85 7.12
CA PRO A 50 1.53 3.90 6.27
C PRO A 50 2.94 4.31 6.67
N GLU A 51 3.26 4.34 7.97
CA GLU A 51 4.57 4.75 8.51
C GLU A 51 5.56 3.57 8.60
N GLY A 52 5.03 2.34 8.51
CA GLY A 52 5.82 1.13 8.43
C GLY A 52 6.75 1.13 7.22
N THR A 53 7.84 0.35 7.33
CA THR A 53 8.81 0.17 6.25
C THR A 53 8.69 -1.18 5.55
N ASP A 54 8.00 -2.15 6.17
CA ASP A 54 7.63 -3.40 5.51
C ASP A 54 6.28 -3.22 4.80
N PHE A 55 6.23 -3.45 3.49
CA PHE A 55 5.02 -3.29 2.68
C PHE A 55 4.16 -4.56 2.75
N ARG A 56 3.74 -4.90 3.96
CA ARG A 56 2.91 -6.05 4.28
C ARG A 56 1.68 -5.58 5.04
N LYS A 57 0.64 -6.41 5.01
CA LYS A 57 -0.51 -6.18 5.87
C LYS A 57 -0.03 -6.23 7.32
N ALA A 58 -0.38 -5.25 8.13
CA ALA A 58 -0.20 -5.35 9.57
C ALA A 58 -0.93 -6.61 10.02
N GLU A 59 -0.22 -7.53 10.66
CA GLU A 59 -0.87 -8.66 11.31
C GLU A 59 -1.85 -8.07 12.34
N SER A 60 -3.14 -8.35 12.16
CA SER A 60 -4.16 -7.98 13.14
C SER A 60 -3.74 -8.57 14.48
N LYS A 61 -3.41 -7.71 15.45
CA LYS A 61 -3.20 -8.13 16.85
C LYS A 61 -4.53 -8.41 17.55
N GLU A 62 -5.42 -9.14 16.89
CA GLU A 62 -6.61 -9.69 17.54
C GLU A 62 -6.25 -11.12 17.95
N GLY A 63 -5.72 -11.22 19.17
CA GLY A 63 -5.68 -12.45 19.96
C GLY A 63 -6.89 -12.52 20.88
#